data_AF-A0A9W8XE77-F1
#
_entry.id   AF-A0A9W8XE77-F1
#
_cell.length_a   1.000
_cell.length_b   1.000
_cell.length_c   1.000
_cell.angle_alpha   90.00
_cell.angle_beta   90.00
_cell.angle_gamma   90.00
#
_symmetry.space_group_name_H-M   'P 1'
#
loop_
_entity.id
_entity.type
_entity.pdbx_description
1 polymer ?
#
loop_
_entity_poly.entity_id
_entity_poly.type
_entity_poly.pdbx_seq_one_letter_code
_entity_poly.pdbx_strand_id
1 'polypeptide(L)'
;MCKSRTPSEASPHQADDSSLQREVDPSWSEEELPKQQTTVPMEKSGVYVDPMATHASGRFQKGNTVHMSIIEHGARRKGTFKIKRGRLTASGYWEYQLSIIDGNGRLYQDGAWVRERELKAESTQRR
;
A
#
# COMPACT_ATOMS: atom_id res chain seq x y z
N MET A 1 -47.78 -10.83 -24.48
CA MET A 1 -47.32 -12.23 -24.30
C MET A 1 -46.48 -12.60 -25.51
N CYS A 2 -45.16 -12.52 -25.41
CA CYS A 2 -44.24 -12.88 -26.49
C CYS A 2 -43.26 -13.94 -25.97
N LYS A 3 -43.04 -14.94 -26.83
CA LYS A 3 -42.52 -16.28 -26.54
C LYS A 3 -40.99 -16.29 -26.45
N SER A 4 -40.51 -16.95 -25.39
CA SER A 4 -39.35 -17.84 -25.28
C SER A 4 -38.38 -17.97 -26.48
N ARG A 5 -37.09 -17.74 -26.22
CA ARG A 5 -35.97 -18.40 -26.91
C ARG A 5 -34.69 -18.44 -26.03
N THR A 6 -34.43 -19.60 -25.43
CA THR A 6 -33.08 -20.16 -25.18
C THR A 6 -32.97 -21.37 -26.13
N PRO A 7 -31.79 -21.74 -26.69
CA PRO A 7 -30.75 -22.47 -25.94
C PRO A 7 -29.31 -22.31 -26.51
N SER A 8 -28.40 -23.19 -26.05
CA SER A 8 -27.00 -23.48 -26.48
C SER A 8 -25.97 -22.83 -25.54
N GLU A 9 -25.32 -23.53 -24.59
CA GLU A 9 -24.65 -24.84 -24.60
C GLU A 9 -23.52 -24.95 -25.64
N ALA A 10 -22.37 -25.50 -25.20
CA ALA A 10 -21.01 -25.53 -25.78
C ALA A 10 -20.07 -24.43 -25.23
N SER A 11 -18.91 -24.67 -24.63
CA SER A 11 -18.09 -25.88 -24.49
C SER A 11 -17.13 -25.77 -23.30
N PRO A 12 -16.69 -26.90 -22.70
CA PRO A 12 -15.63 -26.95 -21.71
C PRO A 12 -14.26 -26.93 -22.40
N HIS A 13 -13.52 -25.84 -22.28
CA HIS A 13 -12.12 -25.82 -22.68
C HIS A 13 -11.25 -26.45 -21.58
N GLN A 14 -10.96 -27.72 -21.83
CA GLN A 14 -9.73 -28.47 -21.56
C GLN A 14 -8.74 -27.80 -20.58
N ALA A 15 -8.60 -28.46 -19.43
CA ALA A 15 -7.46 -28.33 -18.56
C ALA A 15 -6.27 -29.06 -19.20
N ASP A 16 -5.29 -28.31 -19.70
CA ASP A 16 -3.95 -28.82 -19.98
C ASP A 16 -3.17 -28.84 -18.67
N ASP A 17 -3.22 -29.99 -17.98
CA ASP A 17 -2.32 -30.38 -16.90
C ASP A 17 -0.92 -30.61 -17.50
N SER A 18 -0.18 -29.52 -17.71
CA SER A 18 1.24 -29.59 -17.99
C SER A 18 1.98 -29.89 -16.69
N SER A 19 2.00 -31.16 -16.33
CA SER A 19 2.92 -31.76 -15.36
C SER A 19 4.36 -31.52 -15.79
N LEU A 20 4.91 -30.35 -15.42
CA LEU A 20 6.33 -30.06 -15.40
C LEU A 20 6.97 -30.89 -14.27
N GLN A 21 7.37 -32.11 -14.60
CA GLN A 21 8.39 -32.84 -13.85
C GLN A 21 9.68 -32.03 -13.93
N ARG A 22 9.89 -31.15 -12.95
CA ARG A 22 11.15 -30.47 -12.74
C ARG A 22 12.11 -31.49 -12.15
N GLU A 23 12.94 -32.07 -13.01
CA GLU A 23 14.07 -32.91 -12.62
C GLU A 23 14.91 -32.12 -11.60
N VAL A 24 14.99 -32.66 -10.39
CA VAL A 24 15.82 -32.12 -9.33
C VAL A 24 17.18 -32.77 -9.50
N ASP A 25 18.11 -32.05 -10.14
CA ASP A 25 19.54 -32.39 -10.15
C ASP A 25 20.06 -32.45 -8.70
N PRO A 26 20.48 -33.63 -8.18
CA PRO A 26 21.16 -33.72 -6.90
C PRO A 26 22.67 -33.60 -7.15
N SER A 27 23.10 -32.47 -7.73
CA SER A 27 24.52 -32.13 -7.83
C SER A 27 24.81 -30.89 -7.00
N TRP A 28 24.46 -30.94 -5.72
CA TRP A 28 25.12 -30.11 -4.72
C TRP A 28 26.46 -30.76 -4.41
N SER A 29 27.50 -30.32 -5.10
CA SER A 29 28.88 -30.62 -4.76
C SER A 29 29.13 -30.12 -3.34
N GLU A 30 29.45 -31.06 -2.46
CA GLU A 30 29.91 -30.83 -1.09
C GLU A 30 31.33 -30.25 -1.15
N GLU A 31 31.44 -28.99 -1.58
CA GLU A 31 32.69 -28.23 -1.50
C GLU A 31 32.83 -27.74 -0.06
N GLU A 32 33.76 -28.39 0.64
CA GLU A 32 34.10 -28.24 2.04
C GLU A 32 34.52 -26.79 2.35
N LEU A 33 33.53 -25.95 2.69
CA LEU A 33 33.78 -24.58 3.13
C LEU A 33 34.62 -24.60 4.41
N PRO A 34 35.70 -23.79 4.50
CA PRO A 34 36.47 -23.68 5.72
C PRO A 34 35.54 -23.24 6.86
N LYS A 35 35.58 -23.96 7.99
CA LYS A 35 34.94 -23.59 9.25
C LYS A 35 35.50 -22.26 9.74
N GLN A 36 35.13 -21.15 9.10
CA GLN A 36 35.21 -19.84 9.68
C GLN A 36 34.25 -19.88 10.86
N GLN A 37 34.80 -19.96 12.06
CA GLN A 37 34.08 -19.74 13.29
C GLN A 37 33.46 -18.33 13.20
N THR A 38 32.25 -18.26 12.65
CA THR A 38 31.42 -17.07 12.74
C THR A 38 31.04 -16.95 14.20
N THR A 39 31.89 -16.29 14.97
CA THR A 39 31.53 -15.74 16.28
C THR A 39 30.39 -14.77 16.00
N VAL A 40 29.16 -15.27 16.09
CA VAL A 40 27.96 -14.44 16.03
C VAL A 40 28.12 -13.44 17.17
N PRO A 41 28.28 -12.13 16.90
CA PRO A 41 28.36 -11.17 17.97
C PRO A 41 27.08 -11.29 18.80
N MET A 42 27.24 -11.71 20.06
CA MET A 42 26.12 -11.92 20.99
C MET A 42 25.51 -10.58 21.44
N GLU A 43 26.15 -9.46 21.06
CA GLU A 43 25.60 -8.12 21.20
C GLU A 43 24.57 -7.86 20.11
N LYS A 44 23.31 -7.88 20.51
CA LYS A 44 22.25 -7.23 19.75
C LYS A 44 22.65 -5.77 19.58
N SER A 45 22.84 -5.32 18.34
CA SER A 45 23.02 -3.91 18.04
C SER A 45 21.83 -3.15 18.63
N GLY A 46 22.06 -2.43 19.73
CA GLY A 46 21.04 -1.62 20.37
C GLY A 46 20.59 -0.53 19.40
N VAL A 47 19.29 -0.46 19.11
CA VAL A 47 18.73 0.69 18.41
C VAL A 47 18.68 1.83 19.42
N TYR A 48 19.66 2.74 19.38
CA TYR A 48 19.61 3.97 20.16
C TYR A 48 18.55 4.90 19.55
N VAL A 49 17.48 5.17 20.30
CA VAL A 49 16.49 6.17 19.94
C VAL A 49 16.97 7.49 20.51
N ASP A 50 17.41 8.40 19.64
CA ASP A 50 17.83 9.74 20.06
C ASP A 50 16.63 10.51 20.65
N PRO A 51 16.68 10.91 21.94
CA PRO A 51 15.61 11.69 22.56
C PRO A 51 15.50 13.11 22.00
N MET A 52 16.53 13.59 21.29
CA MET A 52 16.51 14.88 20.57
C MET A 52 16.10 14.74 19.10
N ALA A 53 15.76 13.52 18.64
CA ALA A 53 15.29 13.31 17.27
C ALA A 53 14.08 14.21 17.02
N THR A 54 14.27 15.20 16.13
CA THR A 54 13.20 16.12 15.77
C THR A 54 12.07 15.31 15.15
N HIS A 55 10.85 15.48 15.65
CA HIS A 55 9.68 14.80 15.08
C HIS A 55 9.67 15.00 13.56
N ALA A 56 9.56 13.89 12.81
CA ALA A 56 9.52 13.94 11.37
C ALA A 56 8.48 14.97 10.92
N SER A 57 8.89 15.92 10.08
CA SER A 57 7.97 16.94 9.57
C SER A 57 6.89 16.28 8.72
N GLY A 58 5.66 16.78 8.81
CA GLY A 58 4.57 16.27 8.00
C GLY A 58 4.87 16.46 6.51
N ARG A 59 4.69 15.42 5.71
CA ARG A 59 5.00 15.43 4.27
C ARG A 59 4.12 16.38 3.48
N PHE A 60 2.92 16.64 3.98
CA PHE A 60 1.93 17.46 3.31
C PHE A 60 1.56 18.70 4.12
N GLN A 61 1.30 19.79 3.41
CA GLN A 61 0.88 21.07 3.99
C GLN A 61 -0.61 21.33 3.72
N LYS A 62 -1.19 22.24 4.50
CA LYS A 62 -2.55 22.72 4.28
C LYS A 62 -2.66 23.31 2.88
N GLY A 63 -3.70 22.91 2.15
CA GLY A 63 -3.96 23.34 0.79
C GLY A 63 -3.37 22.43 -0.30
N ASN A 64 -2.50 21.48 0.06
CA ASN A 64 -1.98 20.52 -0.91
C ASN A 64 -3.10 19.60 -1.41
N THR A 65 -3.04 19.28 -2.69
CA THR A 65 -3.85 18.23 -3.31
C THR A 65 -3.20 16.88 -3.07
N VAL A 66 -3.99 15.91 -2.64
CA VAL A 66 -3.58 14.54 -2.39
C VAL A 66 -4.60 13.57 -2.96
N HIS A 67 -4.15 12.35 -3.19
CA HIS A 67 -5.01 11.26 -3.62
C HIS A 67 -5.01 10.13 -2.60
N MET A 68 -6.16 9.47 -2.49
CA MET A 68 -6.35 8.31 -1.63
C MET A 68 -7.26 7.32 -2.35
N SER A 69 -7.05 6.02 -2.11
CA SER A 69 -8.02 5.02 -2.57
C SER A 69 -9.22 4.95 -1.63
N ILE A 70 -10.41 5.09 -2.17
CA ILE A 70 -11.68 4.99 -1.44
C ILE A 70 -12.47 3.81 -1.98
N ILE A 71 -13.19 3.12 -1.10
CA ILE A 71 -14.07 2.01 -1.48
C ILE A 71 -15.50 2.54 -1.35
N GLU A 72 -16.19 2.65 -2.47
CA GLU A 72 -17.59 3.08 -2.53
C GLU A 72 -18.37 2.01 -3.29
N HIS A 73 -19.48 1.53 -2.72
CA HIS A 73 -20.32 0.49 -3.32
C HIS A 73 -19.56 -0.79 -3.72
N GLY A 74 -18.53 -1.17 -2.94
CA GLY A 74 -17.69 -2.34 -3.22
C GLY A 74 -16.64 -2.15 -4.31
N ALA A 75 -16.62 -1.00 -5.00
CA ALA A 75 -15.61 -0.67 -5.99
C ALA A 75 -14.52 0.24 -5.40
N ARG A 76 -13.26 -0.06 -5.68
CA ARG A 76 -12.13 0.78 -5.29
C ARG A 76 -11.91 1.86 -6.36
N ARG A 77 -12.00 3.13 -5.97
CA ARG A 77 -11.72 4.29 -6.85
C ARG A 77 -10.67 5.21 -6.25
N LYS A 78 -10.03 6.03 -7.09
CA LYS A 78 -9.11 7.08 -6.65
C LYS A 78 -9.90 8.34 -6.33
N GLY A 79 -9.86 8.79 -5.08
CA GLY A 79 -10.42 10.07 -4.65
C GLY A 79 -9.35 11.16 -4.68
N THR A 80 -9.72 12.36 -5.09
CA THR A 80 -8.87 13.55 -5.04
C THR A 80 -9.38 14.49 -3.94
N PHE A 81 -8.47 14.87 -3.05
CA PHE A 81 -8.78 15.64 -1.86
C PHE A 81 -7.80 16.78 -1.66
N LYS A 82 -8.21 17.78 -0.90
CA LYS A 82 -7.35 18.87 -0.44
C LYS A 82 -7.16 18.78 1.06
N ILE A 83 -5.95 19.02 1.54
CA ILE A 83 -5.66 19.02 2.97
C ILE A 83 -6.20 20.29 3.61
N LYS A 84 -7.06 20.13 4.62
CA LYS A 84 -7.62 21.25 5.39
C LYS A 84 -6.82 21.54 6.65
N ARG A 85 -6.46 20.49 7.38
CA ARG A 85 -5.70 20.54 8.65
C ARG A 85 -4.82 19.29 8.77
N GLY A 86 -3.70 19.42 9.47
CA GLY A 86 -2.82 18.32 9.85
C GLY A 86 -2.53 18.38 11.35
N ARG A 87 -2.30 17.22 11.98
CA ARG A 87 -1.89 17.11 13.38
C ARG A 87 -0.91 15.96 13.56
N LEU A 88 0.00 16.12 14.51
CA LEU A 88 0.84 15.03 15.01
C LEU A 88 0.10 14.32 16.14
N THR A 89 0.03 12.99 16.07
CA THR A 89 -0.56 12.17 17.14
C THR A 89 0.46 11.88 18.24
N ALA A 90 -0.01 11.51 19.44
CA ALA A 90 0.86 11.10 20.54
C ALA A 90 1.75 9.89 20.18
N SER A 91 1.30 9.06 19.23
CA SER A 91 2.05 7.93 18.70
C SER A 91 3.10 8.30 17.64
N GLY A 92 3.28 9.59 17.35
CA GLY A 92 4.37 10.08 16.50
C GLY A 92 4.11 10.06 14.99
N TYR A 93 2.87 9.78 14.55
CA TYR A 93 2.50 9.84 13.14
C TYR A 93 1.58 11.01 12.82
N TRP A 94 1.67 11.53 11.58
CA TRP A 94 0.84 12.61 11.07
C TRP A 94 -0.53 12.11 10.57
N GLU A 95 -1.57 12.84 10.95
CA GLU A 95 -2.93 12.68 10.45
C GLU A 95 -3.42 13.98 9.82
N TYR A 96 -4.29 13.85 8.83
CA TYR A 96 -4.81 14.97 8.07
C TYR A 96 -6.33 14.91 7.93
N GLN A 97 -6.98 16.06 8.07
CA GLN A 97 -8.37 16.24 7.65
C GLN A 97 -8.41 16.64 6.18
N LEU A 98 -9.26 15.94 5.43
CA LEU A 98 -9.42 16.11 4.00
C LEU A 98 -10.72 16.84 3.68
N SER A 99 -10.69 17.68 2.64
CA SER A 99 -11.87 18.24 2.00
C SER A 99 -11.96 17.77 0.55
N ILE A 100 -13.17 17.47 0.10
CA ILE A 100 -13.46 17.04 -1.28
C ILE A 100 -13.39 18.27 -2.18
N ILE A 101 -12.59 18.21 -3.26
CA ILE A 101 -12.41 19.33 -4.19
C ILE A 101 -13.71 19.62 -4.95
N ASP A 102 -14.34 18.57 -5.48
CA ASP A 102 -15.58 18.68 -6.28
C ASP A 102 -16.84 18.84 -5.41
N GLY A 103 -16.72 18.66 -4.09
CA GLY A 103 -17.84 18.63 -3.15
C GLY A 103 -18.10 19.95 -2.43
N ASN A 104 -17.80 21.11 -3.04
CA ASN A 104 -17.91 22.44 -2.43
C ASN A 104 -17.13 22.58 -1.11
N GLY A 105 -16.00 21.90 -0.96
CA GLY A 105 -15.20 21.94 0.27
C GLY A 105 -15.81 21.18 1.45
N ARG A 106 -16.80 20.30 1.21
CA ARG A 106 -17.27 19.35 2.21
C ARG A 106 -16.11 18.51 2.73
N LEU A 107 -16.14 18.22 4.03
CA LEU A 107 -15.16 17.36 4.67
C LEU A 107 -15.38 15.92 4.22
N TYR A 108 -14.28 15.20 4.02
CA TYR A 108 -14.33 13.75 3.80
C TYR A 108 -14.81 13.06 5.08
N GLN A 109 -15.84 12.21 4.97
CA GLN A 109 -16.44 11.47 6.09
C GLN A 109 -16.65 12.35 7.34
N ASP A 110 -17.29 13.51 7.17
CA ASP A 110 -17.60 14.47 8.24
C ASP A 110 -16.39 14.98 9.04
N GLY A 111 -15.19 14.92 8.44
CA GLY A 111 -13.96 15.39 9.06
C GLY A 111 -13.12 14.29 9.70
N ALA A 112 -13.26 13.06 9.21
CA ALA A 112 -12.38 11.95 9.58
C ALA A 112 -10.89 12.31 9.40
N TRP A 113 -10.07 11.80 10.31
CA TRP A 113 -8.63 11.94 10.27
C TRP A 113 -8.02 10.77 9.51
N VAL A 114 -7.28 11.07 8.45
CA VAL A 114 -6.62 10.08 7.60
C VAL A 114 -5.12 10.12 7.84
N ARG A 115 -4.49 8.95 7.96
CA ARG A 115 -3.04 8.86 8.20
C ARG A 115 -2.25 9.25 6.96
N GLU A 116 -1.11 9.88 7.17
CA GLU A 116 -0.20 10.29 6.09
C GLU A 116 0.13 9.17 5.09
N ARG A 117 0.37 7.95 5.59
CA ARG A 117 0.74 6.78 4.77
C ARG A 117 -0.32 6.36 3.75
N GLU A 118 -1.58 6.73 3.98
CA GLU A 118 -2.72 6.40 3.10
C GLU A 118 -2.89 7.45 1.99
N LEU A 119 -2.21 8.59 2.13
CA LEU A 119 -2.21 9.67 1.16
C LEU A 119 -1.06 9.52 0.17
N LYS A 120 -1.33 9.85 -1.08
CA LYS A 120 -0.34 9.98 -2.15
C LYS A 120 -0.31 11.44 -2.58
N ALA A 121 0.89 12.01 -2.67
CA ALA A 121 1.05 13.32 -3.30
C ALA A 121 0.49 13.25 -4.73
N GLU A 122 -0.18 14.31 -5.15
CA GLU A 122 -0.26 14.57 -6.58
C GLU A 122 1.19 14.69 -7.07
N SER A 123 1.63 13.77 -7.91
CA SER A 123 2.97 13.88 -8.50
C SER A 123 2.96 15.15 -9.33
N THR A 124 3.53 16.24 -8.79
CA THR A 124 3.82 17.44 -9.58
C THR A 124 4.66 16.97 -10.75
N GLN A 125 4.03 16.85 -11.92
CA GLN A 125 4.68 16.48 -13.14
C GLN A 125 5.73 17.57 -13.38
N ARG A 126 7.01 17.25 -13.16
CA ARG A 126 8.10 18.16 -13.47
C ARG A 126 7.96 18.48 -14.96
N ARG A 127 7.65 19.73 -15.26
CA ARG A 127 7.76 20.29 -16.62
C ARG A 127 9.22 20.49 -16.97
#